data_AF-A0A165PM33-F1
#
_entry.id   AF-A0A165PM33-F1
#
_cell.length_a   1.000
_cell.length_b   1.000
_cell.length_c   1.000
_cell.angle_alpha   90.00
_cell.angle_beta   90.00
_cell.angle_gamma   90.00
#
_symmetry.space_group_name_H-M   'P 1'
#
loop_
_entity.id
_entity.type
_entity.pdbx_description
1 polymer ?
#
loop_
_entity_poly.entity_id
_entity_poly.type
_entity_poly.pdbx_seq_one_letter_code
_entity_poly.pdbx_strand_id
1 'polypeptide(L)'
;NPTLTRYGYIGTAPLHPSVAISFDVLKAYRAQHHASPRFSIQAQVKALCKLHAILYQPYLCTQFRITYDIYLDILYGVDDLVNSALGRNTPQWHMHNACAPCLYSIEGEEPLTPALLATMDGNQSLKLVDDVYRAGTTRYDPRTARTDMWLSPEDVDVFKDEVRKQDVSPSNNMVWLDINDNDTLVSPVSICEERWRNAGPEARKKMFALFAITGIFVAICRHGQLLIMCDMIRSGELMKYPLAIVSKLIDVYGNDIKLGYDIACSFAKT
;
A
#
# COMPACT_ATOMS: atom_id res chain seq x y z
N ASN A 1 -9.80 33.10 -5.19
CA ASN A 1 -9.85 32.00 -4.21
C ASN A 1 -9.33 32.35 -2.80
N PRO A 2 -8.23 33.12 -2.61
CA PRO A 2 -7.68 33.38 -1.26
C PRO A 2 -8.69 33.96 -0.25
N THR A 3 -9.60 34.81 -0.72
CA THR A 3 -10.70 35.35 0.11
C THR A 3 -11.61 34.24 0.65
N LEU A 4 -12.05 33.29 -0.20
CA LEU A 4 -12.87 32.15 0.24
C LEU A 4 -12.14 31.33 1.29
N THR A 5 -10.86 31.05 1.07
CA THR A 5 -10.02 30.30 1.99
C THR A 5 -9.90 30.98 3.35
N ARG A 6 -9.72 32.31 3.38
CA ARG A 6 -9.71 33.09 4.63
C ARG A 6 -11.02 33.02 5.40
N TYR A 7 -12.15 32.85 4.72
CA TYR A 7 -13.46 32.65 5.35
C TYR A 7 -13.80 31.18 5.62
N GLY A 8 -12.87 30.26 5.39
CA GLY A 8 -13.07 28.85 5.70
C GLY A 8 -13.67 28.02 4.55
N TYR A 9 -13.56 28.47 3.30
CA TYR A 9 -14.14 27.81 2.12
C TYR A 9 -13.13 27.55 1.01
N ILE A 10 -13.39 26.51 0.20
CA ILE A 10 -12.69 26.23 -1.05
C ILE A 10 -13.70 26.34 -2.20
N GLY A 11 -13.39 27.18 -3.20
CA GLY A 11 -14.19 27.28 -4.41
C GLY A 11 -14.08 26.02 -5.29
N THR A 12 -15.18 25.60 -5.92
CA THR A 12 -15.23 24.38 -6.74
C THR A 12 -14.66 24.52 -8.15
N ALA A 13 -14.20 25.73 -8.52
CA ALA A 13 -13.52 26.03 -9.78
C ALA A 13 -12.42 27.09 -9.56
N PRO A 14 -11.35 27.06 -10.37
CA PRO A 14 -10.19 27.94 -10.16
C PRO A 14 -10.47 29.42 -10.48
N LEU A 15 -11.25 29.70 -11.53
CA LEU A 15 -11.50 31.06 -12.02
C LEU A 15 -12.84 31.62 -11.55
N HIS A 16 -13.92 30.87 -11.75
CA HIS A 16 -15.29 31.31 -11.47
C HIS A 16 -16.06 30.25 -10.68
N PRO A 17 -15.81 30.11 -9.37
CA PRO A 17 -16.55 29.15 -8.54
C PRO A 17 -18.00 29.62 -8.39
N SER A 18 -18.95 28.79 -8.83
CA SER A 18 -20.38 28.98 -8.55
C SER A 18 -20.83 28.37 -7.22
N VAL A 19 -20.01 27.46 -6.67
CA VAL A 19 -20.22 26.79 -5.40
C VAL A 19 -18.91 26.85 -4.62
N ALA A 20 -19.00 26.94 -3.29
CA ALA A 20 -17.88 26.79 -2.40
C ALA A 20 -18.23 25.80 -1.29
N ILE A 21 -17.26 25.01 -0.85
CA ILE A 21 -17.43 24.00 0.19
C ILE A 21 -16.57 24.41 1.38
N SER A 22 -17.13 24.39 2.59
CA SER A 22 -16.37 24.76 3.79
C SER A 22 -15.34 23.70 4.16
N PHE A 23 -14.24 24.12 4.78
CA PHE A 23 -13.26 23.20 5.37
C PHE A 23 -13.90 22.28 6.40
N ASP A 24 -14.87 22.76 7.18
CA ASP A 24 -15.57 21.94 8.17
C ASP A 24 -16.34 20.78 7.53
N VAL A 25 -16.98 21.01 6.39
CA VAL A 25 -17.67 19.95 5.64
C VAL A 25 -16.66 18.92 5.11
N LEU A 26 -15.52 19.37 4.60
CA LEU A 26 -14.47 18.49 4.06
C LEU A 26 -13.78 17.69 5.19
N LYS A 27 -13.54 18.33 6.34
CA LYS A 27 -13.01 17.71 7.56
C LYS A 27 -13.99 16.68 8.12
N ALA A 28 -15.27 17.02 8.21
CA ALA A 28 -16.32 16.10 8.64
C ALA A 28 -16.40 14.89 7.70
N TYR A 29 -16.39 15.12 6.39
CA TYR A 29 -16.38 14.04 5.40
C TYR A 29 -15.14 13.14 5.55
N ARG A 30 -13.94 13.73 5.70
CA ARG A 30 -12.70 12.95 5.92
C ARG A 30 -12.82 12.04 7.14
N ALA A 31 -13.28 12.58 8.28
CA ALA A 31 -13.46 11.81 9.51
C ALA A 31 -14.51 10.69 9.36
N GLN A 32 -15.65 10.99 8.73
CA GLN A 32 -16.72 10.01 8.49
C GLN A 32 -16.27 8.90 7.53
N HIS A 33 -15.56 9.26 6.46
CA HIS A 33 -15.03 8.30 5.48
C HIS A 33 -13.94 7.41 6.09
N HIS A 34 -13.10 7.95 6.97
CA HIS A 34 -12.11 7.16 7.71
C HIS A 34 -12.78 6.15 8.65
N ALA A 35 -13.83 6.56 9.38
CA ALA A 35 -14.57 5.66 10.27
C ALA A 35 -15.44 4.64 9.50
N SER A 36 -15.92 5.00 8.31
CA SER A 36 -16.72 4.14 7.45
C SER A 36 -16.34 4.33 5.99
N PRO A 37 -15.41 3.50 5.46
CA PRO A 37 -14.98 3.58 4.05
C PRO A 37 -16.11 3.36 3.04
N ARG A 38 -17.27 2.86 3.47
CA ARG A 38 -18.48 2.72 2.64
C ARG A 38 -19.22 4.05 2.43
N PHE A 39 -18.91 5.09 3.20
CA PHE A 39 -19.56 6.40 3.12
C PHE A 39 -19.05 7.22 1.93
N SER A 40 -19.60 6.95 0.75
CA SER A 40 -19.13 7.56 -0.50
C SER A 40 -19.36 9.07 -0.59
N ILE A 41 -18.56 9.74 -1.42
CA ILE A 41 -18.77 11.16 -1.78
C ILE A 41 -20.20 11.39 -2.30
N GLN A 42 -20.77 10.45 -3.05
CA GLN A 42 -22.13 10.58 -3.55
C GLN A 42 -23.16 10.61 -2.42
N ALA A 43 -22.98 9.79 -1.38
CA ALA A 43 -23.84 9.80 -0.21
C ALA A 43 -23.73 11.15 0.53
N GLN A 44 -22.51 11.65 0.74
CA GLN A 44 -22.27 12.96 1.35
C GLN A 44 -22.92 14.09 0.56
N VAL A 45 -22.73 14.14 -0.76
CA VAL A 45 -23.28 15.18 -1.63
C VAL A 45 -24.82 15.12 -1.66
N LYS A 46 -25.42 13.93 -1.68
CA LYS A 46 -26.88 13.78 -1.55
C LYS A 46 -27.40 14.30 -0.20
N ALA A 47 -26.69 14.01 0.89
CA ALA A 47 -27.04 14.52 2.21
C ALA A 47 -26.99 16.06 2.24
N LEU A 48 -25.91 16.66 1.72
CA LEU A 48 -25.80 18.11 1.58
C LEU A 48 -26.94 18.70 0.73
N CYS A 49 -27.25 18.09 -0.43
CA CYS A 49 -28.36 18.54 -1.27
C CYS A 49 -29.68 18.55 -0.50
N LYS A 50 -29.94 17.50 0.29
CA LYS A 50 -31.16 17.40 1.11
C LYS A 50 -31.20 18.45 2.23
N LEU A 51 -30.08 18.73 2.89
CA LEU A 51 -29.97 19.77 3.92
C LEU A 51 -30.21 21.17 3.35
N HIS A 52 -29.74 21.43 2.13
CA HIS A 52 -29.93 22.72 1.45
C HIS A 52 -31.24 22.82 0.64
N ALA A 53 -32.11 21.80 0.70
CA ALA A 53 -33.34 21.72 -0.07
C ALA A 53 -33.14 21.91 -1.61
N ILE A 54 -32.02 21.42 -2.15
CA ILE A 54 -31.72 21.45 -3.59
C ILE A 54 -31.76 20.04 -4.18
N LEU A 55 -32.01 19.97 -5.50
CA LEU A 55 -31.97 18.70 -6.23
C LEU A 55 -30.53 18.25 -6.46
N TYR A 56 -30.28 16.96 -6.23
CA TYR A 56 -29.00 16.34 -6.55
C TYR A 56 -28.72 16.43 -8.05
N GLN A 57 -27.50 16.85 -8.39
CA GLN A 57 -26.99 16.88 -9.76
C GLN A 57 -25.63 16.17 -9.82
N PRO A 58 -25.36 15.30 -10.81
CA PRO A 58 -24.11 14.53 -10.88
C PRO A 58 -22.84 15.38 -10.85
N TYR A 59 -22.86 16.59 -11.41
CA TYR A 59 -21.69 17.48 -11.42
C TYR A 59 -21.26 17.93 -10.01
N LEU A 60 -22.18 17.95 -9.03
CA LEU A 60 -21.87 18.32 -7.64
C LEU A 60 -20.92 17.30 -7.00
N CYS A 61 -21.03 16.01 -7.36
CA CYS A 61 -20.07 14.99 -6.93
C CYS A 61 -18.68 15.27 -7.51
N THR A 62 -18.59 15.67 -8.77
CA THR A 62 -17.32 16.03 -9.41
C THR A 62 -16.70 17.24 -8.74
N GLN A 63 -17.48 18.29 -8.49
CA GLN A 63 -17.03 19.49 -7.78
C GLN A 63 -16.55 19.18 -6.36
N PHE A 64 -17.29 18.32 -5.63
CA PHE A 64 -16.88 17.88 -4.30
C PHE A 64 -15.56 17.10 -4.33
N ARG A 65 -15.41 16.16 -5.29
CA ARG A 65 -14.17 15.39 -5.47
C ARG A 65 -12.96 16.30 -5.69
N ILE A 66 -13.05 17.20 -6.65
CA ILE A 66 -11.97 18.16 -6.96
C ILE A 66 -11.61 18.99 -5.73
N THR A 67 -12.63 19.48 -5.02
CA THR A 67 -12.43 20.29 -3.82
C THR A 67 -11.83 19.48 -2.67
N TYR A 68 -12.21 18.21 -2.55
CA TYR A 68 -11.66 17.30 -1.55
C TYR A 68 -10.21 16.93 -1.84
N ASP A 69 -9.84 16.71 -3.10
CA ASP A 69 -8.44 16.49 -3.50
C ASP A 69 -7.58 17.72 -3.15
N ILE A 70 -8.05 18.93 -3.48
CA ILE A 70 -7.35 20.19 -3.10
C ILE A 70 -7.24 20.32 -1.58
N TYR A 71 -8.28 19.97 -0.84
CA TYR A 71 -8.24 19.98 0.62
C TYR A 71 -7.18 19.03 1.19
N LEU A 72 -7.08 17.81 0.65
CA LEU A 72 -6.04 16.85 1.04
C LEU A 72 -4.63 17.37 0.67
N ASP A 73 -4.48 18.05 -0.46
CA ASP A 73 -3.21 18.68 -0.87
C ASP A 73 -2.79 19.80 0.08
N ILE A 74 -3.74 20.63 0.52
CA ILE A 74 -3.48 21.67 1.53
C ILE A 74 -3.02 21.05 2.84
N LEU A 75 -3.74 20.03 3.33
CA LEU A 75 -3.36 19.34 4.57
C LEU A 75 -1.97 18.73 4.47
N TYR A 76 -1.66 18.09 3.34
CA TYR A 76 -0.33 17.54 3.11
C TYR A 76 0.76 18.62 3.12
N GLY A 77 0.55 19.75 2.44
CA GLY A 77 1.50 20.86 2.47
C GLY A 77 1.72 21.42 3.88
N VAL A 78 0.67 21.46 4.71
CA VAL A 78 0.80 21.83 6.12
C VAL A 78 1.61 20.78 6.89
N ASP A 79 1.33 19.48 6.71
CA ASP A 79 2.07 18.40 7.36
C ASP A 79 3.56 18.42 6.95
N ASP A 80 3.88 18.70 5.69
CA ASP A 80 5.25 18.83 5.20
C ASP A 80 6.01 20.02 5.83
N LEU A 81 5.35 21.17 5.94
CA LEU A 81 5.90 22.34 6.63
C LEU A 81 6.14 22.06 8.11
N VAL A 82 5.21 21.37 8.78
CA VAL A 82 5.34 20.97 10.19
C VAL A 82 6.48 19.97 10.35
N ASN A 83 6.55 18.95 9.48
CA ASN A 83 7.62 17.96 9.52
C ASN A 83 8.99 18.61 9.30
N SER A 84 9.11 19.51 8.34
CA SER A 84 10.33 20.27 8.10
C SER A 84 10.73 21.13 9.31
N ALA A 85 9.77 21.84 9.91
CA ALA A 85 10.02 22.65 11.11
C ALA A 85 10.45 21.81 12.33
N LEU A 86 9.99 20.55 12.40
CA LEU A 86 10.34 19.60 13.46
C LEU A 86 11.56 18.72 13.12
N GLY A 87 12.23 18.93 11.98
CA GLY A 87 13.37 18.13 11.54
C GLY A 87 13.02 16.68 11.17
N ARG A 88 11.77 16.44 10.76
CA ARG A 88 11.19 15.12 10.42
C ARG A 88 11.18 14.81 8.92
N ASN A 89 12.03 15.49 8.16
CA ASN A 89 12.12 15.43 6.71
C ASN A 89 13.44 14.79 6.23
N THR A 90 14.16 14.10 7.12
CA THR A 90 15.35 13.33 6.74
C THR A 90 14.95 12.06 5.99
N PRO A 91 15.82 11.51 5.11
CA PRO A 91 15.56 10.22 4.48
C PRO A 91 15.26 9.14 5.53
N GLN A 92 14.24 8.31 5.28
CA GLN A 92 13.86 7.18 6.13
C GLN A 92 13.43 7.60 7.55
N TRP A 93 13.08 8.89 7.74
CA TRP A 93 12.63 9.38 9.04
C TRP A 93 11.47 8.56 9.59
N HIS A 94 10.50 8.20 8.72
CA HIS A 94 9.39 7.36 9.15
C HIS A 94 9.87 6.01 9.65
N MET A 95 10.75 5.33 8.92
CA MET A 95 11.22 4.00 9.32
C MET A 95 11.93 4.04 10.68
N HIS A 96 12.68 5.09 11.00
CA HIS A 96 13.30 5.22 12.33
C HIS A 96 12.33 5.64 13.45
N ASN A 97 11.12 6.11 13.13
CA ASN A 97 10.20 6.72 14.10
C ASN A 97 8.77 6.14 14.07
N ALA A 98 8.51 5.12 13.25
CA ALA A 98 7.17 4.56 13.04
C ALA A 98 6.59 3.93 14.32
N CYS A 99 7.44 3.37 15.17
CA CYS A 99 7.03 2.64 16.35
C CYS A 99 7.96 2.94 17.53
N ALA A 100 7.55 3.85 18.42
CA ALA A 100 8.32 4.18 19.61
C ALA A 100 8.69 2.92 20.45
N PRO A 101 7.78 1.96 20.72
CA PRO A 101 8.15 0.76 21.48
C PRO A 101 9.15 -0.18 20.79
N CYS A 102 9.36 -0.07 19.47
CA CYS A 102 10.32 -0.91 18.75
C CYS A 102 11.65 -0.21 18.47
N LEU A 103 11.62 1.12 18.32
CA LEU A 103 12.73 1.87 17.69
C LEU A 103 13.35 2.91 18.62
N TYR A 104 12.76 3.12 19.79
CA TYR A 104 13.27 4.07 20.78
C TYR A 104 13.97 3.31 21.91
N SER A 105 15.29 3.11 21.77
CA SER A 105 16.12 2.53 22.82
C SER A 105 16.59 3.58 23.82
N ILE A 106 16.55 3.25 25.11
CA ILE A 106 17.04 4.13 26.18
C ILE A 106 18.46 3.74 26.61
N GLU A 107 19.20 4.70 27.18
CA GLU A 107 20.54 4.44 27.70
C GLU A 107 20.49 3.43 28.86
N GLY A 108 21.30 2.38 28.77
CA GLY A 108 21.32 1.30 29.75
C GLY A 108 20.22 0.24 29.59
N GLU A 109 19.41 0.29 28.52
CA GLU A 109 18.50 -0.79 28.18
C GLU A 109 19.28 -2.02 27.68
N GLU A 110 18.89 -3.20 28.16
CA GLU A 110 19.42 -4.46 27.66
C GLU A 110 19.03 -4.66 26.19
N PRO A 111 19.97 -4.92 25.28
CA PRO A 111 19.66 -5.16 23.88
C PRO A 111 18.69 -6.34 23.70
N LEU A 112 17.63 -6.11 22.94
CA LEU A 112 16.71 -7.18 22.55
C LEU A 112 17.35 -8.04 21.45
N THR A 113 17.20 -9.36 21.55
CA THR A 113 17.58 -10.30 20.49
C THR A 113 16.37 -11.14 20.07
N PRO A 114 15.73 -10.86 18.93
CA PRO A 114 16.11 -9.85 17.93
C PRO A 114 15.76 -8.42 18.34
N ALA A 115 16.51 -7.44 17.84
CA ALA A 115 16.25 -6.02 18.03
C ALA A 115 14.88 -5.58 17.45
N LEU A 116 14.46 -6.18 16.33
CA LEU A 116 13.16 -5.90 15.72
C LEU A 116 12.41 -7.18 15.34
N LEU A 117 11.14 -7.24 15.72
CA LEU A 117 10.17 -8.21 15.21
C LEU A 117 9.22 -7.52 14.24
N ALA A 118 9.18 -8.02 13.01
CA ALA A 118 8.26 -7.56 11.98
C ALA A 118 7.65 -8.75 11.23
N THR A 119 6.57 -8.48 10.52
CA THR A 119 5.91 -9.44 9.63
C THR A 119 5.64 -8.77 8.29
N MET A 120 5.71 -9.53 7.22
CA MET A 120 5.43 -9.05 5.86
C MET A 120 4.41 -9.94 5.16
N ASP A 121 3.57 -9.33 4.32
CA ASP A 121 2.53 -10.04 3.57
C ASP A 121 2.04 -9.21 2.36
N GLY A 122 1.47 -9.90 1.38
CA GLY A 122 0.84 -9.33 0.19
C GLY A 122 -0.68 -9.23 0.28
N ASN A 123 -1.24 -8.06 0.00
CA ASN A 123 -2.68 -7.86 -0.13
C ASN A 123 -3.10 -7.70 -1.60
N GLN A 124 -3.68 -8.74 -2.18
CA GLN A 124 -4.15 -8.79 -3.57
C GLN A 124 -5.59 -8.26 -3.78
N SER A 125 -6.20 -7.64 -2.77
CA SER A 125 -7.55 -7.07 -2.88
C SER A 125 -7.54 -5.63 -3.38
N LEU A 126 -6.42 -4.92 -3.23
CA LEU A 126 -6.27 -3.52 -3.59
C LEU A 126 -5.78 -3.38 -5.03
N LYS A 127 -6.72 -3.45 -5.97
CA LYS A 127 -6.42 -3.50 -7.41
C LYS A 127 -6.70 -2.19 -8.11
N LEU A 128 -5.76 -1.75 -8.94
CA LEU A 128 -5.93 -0.64 -9.87
C LEU A 128 -6.08 -1.18 -11.29
N VAL A 129 -7.24 -0.98 -11.90
CA VAL A 129 -7.46 -1.28 -13.33
C VAL A 129 -6.54 -0.39 -14.17
N ASP A 130 -5.85 -0.98 -15.14
CA ASP A 130 -5.01 -0.28 -16.09
C ASP A 130 -5.85 0.61 -17.03
N ASP A 131 -5.33 1.80 -17.29
CA ASP A 131 -5.97 2.79 -18.15
C ASP A 131 -6.18 2.31 -19.58
N VAL A 132 -5.38 1.35 -20.08
CA VAL A 132 -5.59 0.68 -21.38
C VAL A 132 -6.99 0.05 -21.49
N TYR A 133 -7.57 -0.36 -20.36
CA TYR A 133 -8.89 -0.99 -20.31
C TYR A 133 -10.01 -0.04 -19.85
N ARG A 134 -9.69 1.22 -19.55
CA ARG A 134 -10.68 2.22 -19.12
C ARG A 134 -11.18 3.02 -20.32
N ALA A 135 -12.48 3.25 -20.36
CA ALA A 135 -13.07 4.15 -21.35
C ALA A 135 -12.73 5.62 -21.00
N GLY A 136 -12.35 6.40 -22.01
CA GLY A 136 -12.07 7.83 -21.89
C GLY A 136 -10.62 8.20 -22.21
N THR A 137 -10.24 9.43 -21.91
CA THR A 137 -8.87 9.92 -22.07
C THR A 137 -8.17 9.90 -20.73
N THR A 138 -7.05 9.18 -20.64
CA THR A 138 -6.16 9.23 -19.48
C THR A 138 -5.73 10.65 -19.21
N ARG A 139 -5.98 11.13 -18.00
CA ARG A 139 -5.47 12.42 -17.56
C ARG A 139 -4.11 12.20 -16.93
N TYR A 140 -3.18 13.09 -17.25
CA TYR A 140 -1.90 13.11 -16.57
C TYR A 140 -2.11 13.36 -15.07
N ASP A 141 -1.59 12.46 -14.25
CA ASP A 141 -1.58 12.57 -12.79
C ASP A 141 -0.14 12.76 -12.31
N PRO A 142 0.28 13.99 -11.96
CA PRO A 142 1.64 14.25 -11.48
C PRO A 142 1.85 13.82 -10.03
N ARG A 143 0.82 13.32 -9.33
CA ARG A 143 0.92 12.99 -7.91
C ARG A 143 1.84 11.79 -7.72
N THR A 144 2.85 11.96 -6.87
CA THR A 144 3.75 10.90 -6.43
C THR A 144 3.42 10.45 -5.01
N ALA A 145 4.06 9.37 -4.55
CA ALA A 145 4.05 9.01 -3.14
C ALA A 145 4.48 10.21 -2.29
N ARG A 146 3.66 10.51 -1.28
CA ARG A 146 3.80 11.68 -0.40
C ARG A 146 4.60 11.39 0.87
N THR A 147 5.00 10.14 1.06
CA THR A 147 5.73 9.67 2.22
C THR A 147 6.87 8.77 1.77
N ASP A 148 7.89 8.66 2.60
CA ASP A 148 9.04 7.76 2.44
C ASP A 148 8.71 6.29 2.77
N MET A 149 7.43 5.98 2.95
CA MET A 149 6.93 4.63 3.27
C MET A 149 6.87 3.71 2.04
N TRP A 150 7.02 4.27 0.84
CA TRP A 150 6.88 3.57 -0.42
C TRP A 150 8.26 3.24 -1.00
N LEU A 151 8.51 1.96 -1.27
CA LEU A 151 9.62 1.57 -2.15
C LEU A 151 9.23 1.86 -3.60
N SER A 152 10.19 2.38 -4.36
CA SER A 152 9.98 2.64 -5.78
C SER A 152 9.93 1.34 -6.58
N PRO A 153 9.23 1.30 -7.73
CA PRO A 153 9.30 0.17 -8.65
C PRO A 153 10.74 -0.18 -9.02
N GLU A 154 11.60 0.82 -9.16
CA GLU A 154 13.01 0.66 -9.52
C GLU A 154 13.78 -0.07 -8.43
N ASP A 155 13.56 0.27 -7.15
CA ASP A 155 14.18 -0.42 -6.01
C ASP A 155 13.74 -1.89 -5.94
N VAL A 156 12.47 -2.17 -6.25
CA VAL A 156 11.92 -3.53 -6.24
C VAL A 156 12.46 -4.37 -7.40
N ASP A 157 12.58 -3.77 -8.59
CA ASP A 157 12.95 -4.48 -9.81
C ASP A 157 14.43 -4.90 -9.86
N VAL A 158 15.27 -4.42 -8.94
CA VAL A 158 16.62 -4.96 -8.70
C VAL A 158 16.55 -6.47 -8.42
N PHE A 159 15.51 -6.92 -7.72
CA PHE A 159 15.33 -8.31 -7.27
C PHE A 159 14.54 -9.18 -8.26
N LYS A 160 14.19 -8.68 -9.44
CA LYS A 160 13.29 -9.38 -10.39
C LYS A 160 13.86 -10.72 -10.88
N ASP A 161 15.18 -10.84 -10.95
CA ASP A 161 15.90 -12.00 -11.50
C ASP A 161 16.55 -12.86 -10.41
N GLU A 162 16.35 -12.54 -9.12
CA GLU A 162 16.99 -13.24 -8.00
C GLU A 162 16.31 -14.55 -7.60
N VAL A 163 15.25 -14.95 -8.31
CA VAL A 163 14.62 -16.25 -8.12
C VAL A 163 15.28 -17.27 -9.03
N ARG A 164 15.87 -18.33 -8.45
CA ARG A 164 16.36 -19.48 -9.22
C ARG A 164 15.25 -19.99 -10.14
N LYS A 165 15.48 -19.94 -11.45
CA LYS A 165 14.66 -20.69 -12.40
C LYS A 165 14.78 -22.16 -12.02
N GLN A 166 13.70 -22.74 -11.48
CA GLN A 166 13.57 -24.19 -11.55
C GLN A 166 13.54 -24.52 -13.05
N ASP A 167 14.50 -25.31 -13.52
CA ASP A 167 14.49 -25.87 -14.86
C ASP A 167 13.26 -26.77 -15.00
N VAL A 168 12.13 -26.19 -15.39
CA VAL A 168 10.93 -26.94 -15.74
C VAL A 168 11.15 -27.47 -17.16
N SER A 169 11.64 -28.70 -17.26
CA SER A 169 11.51 -29.48 -18.48
C SER A 169 10.03 -29.53 -18.89
N PRO A 170 9.67 -29.25 -20.16
CA PRO A 170 8.29 -29.11 -20.55
C PRO A 170 7.65 -30.49 -20.69
N SER A 171 7.05 -31.01 -19.63
CA SER A 171 6.06 -32.10 -19.76
C SER A 171 4.67 -31.55 -19.49
N ASN A 172 3.97 -31.27 -20.59
CA ASN A 172 2.52 -31.21 -20.65
C ASN A 172 1.94 -32.46 -19.98
N ASN A 173 1.24 -32.29 -18.85
CA ASN A 173 -0.08 -32.88 -18.65
C ASN A 173 -0.66 -32.44 -17.30
N MET A 174 -1.87 -31.87 -17.40
CA MET A 174 -2.81 -31.82 -16.29
C MET A 174 -3.04 -33.24 -15.77
N VAL A 175 -2.60 -33.55 -14.57
CA VAL A 175 -3.08 -34.72 -13.84
C VAL A 175 -3.33 -34.30 -12.40
N TRP A 176 -4.61 -34.28 -12.02
CA TRP A 176 -5.02 -34.42 -10.63
C TRP A 176 -4.54 -35.80 -10.17
N LEU A 177 -3.41 -35.85 -9.48
CA LEU A 177 -2.89 -37.10 -8.90
C LEU A 177 -3.30 -37.15 -7.43
N ASP A 178 -4.24 -38.06 -7.17
CA ASP A 178 -4.52 -38.61 -5.84
C ASP A 178 -3.22 -39.08 -5.18
N ILE A 179 -3.03 -38.66 -3.93
CA ILE A 179 -1.88 -39.01 -3.10
C ILE A 179 -2.02 -40.48 -2.72
N ASN A 180 -1.15 -41.33 -3.27
CA ASN A 180 -0.87 -42.64 -2.70
C ASN A 180 0.41 -42.51 -1.88
N ASP A 181 0.29 -42.72 -0.57
CA ASP A 181 1.37 -42.74 0.40
C ASP A 181 2.46 -43.73 -0.05
N ASN A 182 3.68 -43.22 -0.27
CA ASN A 182 4.84 -44.03 0.05
C ASN A 182 6.02 -43.17 0.54
N ASP A 183 6.43 -43.53 1.74
CA ASP A 183 7.35 -42.88 2.65
C ASP A 183 8.79 -42.92 2.11
N THR A 184 9.36 -41.78 1.71
CA THR A 184 10.81 -41.63 1.53
C THR A 184 11.25 -40.20 1.82
N LEU A 185 11.75 -39.99 3.04
CA LEU A 185 12.72 -38.95 3.48
C LEU A 185 12.74 -37.65 2.67
N VAL A 186 11.61 -36.94 2.71
CA VAL A 186 11.47 -35.61 2.16
C VAL A 186 12.02 -34.60 3.15
N SER A 187 12.97 -33.75 2.70
CA SER A 187 13.43 -32.59 3.47
C SER A 187 12.21 -31.84 4.04
N PRO A 188 12.20 -31.42 5.31
CA PRO A 188 11.02 -30.82 5.94
C PRO A 188 10.51 -29.56 5.22
N VAL A 189 11.28 -29.03 4.26
CA VAL A 189 11.00 -27.83 3.48
C VAL A 189 10.18 -28.10 2.20
N SER A 190 10.04 -29.32 1.69
CA SER A 190 9.15 -29.56 0.52
C SER A 190 7.71 -29.93 0.88
N ILE A 191 7.47 -30.44 2.09
CA ILE A 191 6.11 -30.72 2.60
C ILE A 191 5.27 -29.44 2.67
N CYS A 192 5.90 -28.31 2.95
CA CYS A 192 5.24 -27.01 3.09
C CYS A 192 4.59 -26.54 1.77
N GLU A 193 5.32 -26.65 0.65
CA GLU A 193 4.85 -26.23 -0.68
C GLU A 193 3.76 -27.15 -1.23
N GLU A 194 3.83 -28.44 -0.88
CA GLU A 194 2.80 -29.42 -1.26
C GLU A 194 1.51 -29.25 -0.45
N ARG A 195 1.60 -28.91 0.84
CA ARG A 195 0.43 -28.76 1.72
C ARG A 195 -0.25 -27.39 1.62
N TRP A 196 0.50 -26.31 1.37
CA TRP A 196 -0.02 -24.95 1.46
C TRP A 196 -0.15 -24.28 0.10
N ARG A 197 -1.40 -23.94 -0.27
CA ARG A 197 -1.74 -23.35 -1.57
C ARG A 197 -1.01 -22.03 -1.85
N ASN A 198 -0.70 -21.24 -0.81
CA ASN A 198 -0.02 -19.95 -0.92
C ASN A 198 1.46 -20.10 -1.32
N ALA A 199 2.10 -21.20 -0.89
CA ALA A 199 3.48 -21.56 -1.23
C ALA A 199 3.58 -22.33 -2.56
N GLY A 200 2.45 -22.50 -3.27
CA GLY A 200 2.42 -23.16 -4.57
C GLY A 200 3.14 -22.38 -5.68
N PRO A 201 3.44 -23.04 -6.81
CA PRO A 201 4.28 -22.48 -7.87
C PRO A 201 3.72 -21.17 -8.46
N GLU A 202 4.61 -20.24 -8.82
CA GLU A 202 4.28 -18.90 -9.34
C GLU A 202 3.32 -18.93 -10.54
N ALA A 203 3.36 -19.99 -11.35
CA ALA A 203 2.44 -20.20 -12.46
C ALA A 203 0.96 -20.25 -12.05
N ARG A 204 0.67 -20.55 -10.78
CA ARG A 204 -0.68 -20.51 -10.18
C ARG A 204 -1.05 -19.13 -9.64
N LYS A 205 -0.08 -18.22 -9.44
CA LYS A 205 -0.26 -16.83 -9.00
C LYS A 205 -0.47 -15.87 -10.19
N LYS A 206 -1.19 -16.31 -11.24
CA LYS A 206 -1.50 -15.48 -12.40
C LYS A 206 -2.58 -14.46 -12.05
N MET A 207 -2.24 -13.19 -12.18
CA MET A 207 -3.20 -12.08 -12.07
C MET A 207 -3.76 -11.73 -13.45
N PHE A 208 -4.99 -11.24 -13.51
CA PHE A 208 -5.58 -10.73 -14.75
C PHE A 208 -4.77 -9.53 -15.29
N ALA A 209 -4.45 -9.57 -16.58
CA ALA A 209 -3.73 -8.49 -17.30
C ALA A 209 -4.43 -7.12 -17.23
N LEU A 210 -5.71 -7.12 -16.83
CA LEU A 210 -6.55 -5.95 -16.58
C LEU A 210 -5.96 -4.96 -15.57
N PHE A 211 -5.17 -5.44 -14.60
CA PHE A 211 -4.73 -4.63 -13.47
C PHE A 211 -3.31 -4.09 -13.69
N ALA A 212 -3.14 -2.77 -13.54
CA ALA A 212 -1.82 -2.13 -13.46
C ALA A 212 -1.15 -2.43 -12.13
N ILE A 213 -1.90 -2.25 -11.04
CA ILE A 213 -1.52 -2.63 -9.68
C ILE A 213 -2.46 -3.75 -9.24
N THR A 214 -1.89 -4.86 -8.81
CA THR A 214 -2.61 -6.09 -8.46
C THR A 214 -2.86 -6.22 -6.96
N GLY A 215 -2.17 -5.38 -6.18
CA GLY A 215 -2.18 -5.36 -4.74
C GLY A 215 -1.03 -4.53 -4.18
N ILE A 216 -0.88 -4.58 -2.86
CA ILE A 216 0.27 -3.99 -2.16
C ILE A 216 1.01 -5.08 -1.40
N PHE A 217 2.30 -4.92 -1.19
CA PHE A 217 3.09 -5.76 -0.29
C PHE A 217 3.64 -4.89 0.83
N VAL A 218 3.53 -5.33 2.08
CA VAL A 218 3.79 -4.49 3.26
C VAL A 218 4.65 -5.21 4.28
N ALA A 219 5.41 -4.45 5.08
CA ALA A 219 6.01 -4.92 6.32
C ALA A 219 5.57 -4.06 7.50
N ILE A 220 5.10 -4.71 8.54
CA ILE A 220 4.61 -4.09 9.78
C ILE A 220 5.40 -4.63 10.97
N CYS A 221 5.64 -3.79 11.99
CA CYS A 221 6.23 -4.27 13.23
C CYS A 221 5.22 -5.09 14.06
N ARG A 222 5.70 -5.76 15.11
CA ARG A 222 4.85 -6.50 16.08
C ARG A 222 3.73 -5.69 16.73
N HIS A 223 3.82 -4.35 16.73
CA HIS A 223 2.80 -3.44 17.27
C HIS A 223 1.84 -2.91 16.19
N GLY A 224 1.90 -3.45 14.97
CA GLY A 224 1.01 -3.08 13.86
C GLY A 224 1.35 -1.75 13.18
N GLN A 225 2.53 -1.19 13.45
CA GLN A 225 2.99 0.02 12.75
C GLN A 225 3.59 -0.37 11.41
N LEU A 226 3.16 0.30 10.34
CA LEU A 226 3.72 0.13 9.01
C LEU A 226 5.16 0.60 9.01
N LEU A 227 6.08 -0.21 8.48
CA LEU A 227 7.49 0.15 8.34
C LEU A 227 7.77 0.58 6.90
N ILE A 228 7.38 -0.25 5.94
CA ILE A 228 7.59 -0.01 4.51
C ILE A 228 6.53 -0.77 3.70
N MET A 229 6.21 -0.29 2.49
CA MET A 229 5.32 -0.94 1.53
C MET A 229 5.75 -0.71 0.09
N CYS A 230 5.23 -1.53 -0.83
CA CYS A 230 5.38 -1.35 -2.27
C CYS A 230 4.15 -1.83 -3.05
N ASP A 231 4.00 -1.35 -4.28
CA ASP A 231 2.95 -1.83 -5.19
C ASP A 231 3.37 -3.17 -5.80
N MET A 232 2.42 -4.09 -5.86
CA MET A 232 2.54 -5.26 -6.72
C MET A 232 2.10 -4.88 -8.14
N ILE A 233 3.07 -4.68 -9.03
CA ILE A 233 2.85 -4.15 -10.38
C ILE A 233 2.74 -5.30 -11.37
N ARG A 234 1.60 -5.38 -12.07
CA ARG A 234 1.27 -6.36 -13.14
C ARG A 234 1.31 -7.84 -12.79
N SER A 235 1.88 -8.23 -11.65
CA SER A 235 2.04 -9.61 -11.20
C SER A 235 1.26 -9.84 -9.92
N GLY A 236 1.01 -11.09 -9.53
CA GLY A 236 0.72 -11.38 -8.12
C GLY A 236 1.96 -11.17 -7.24
N GLU A 237 1.96 -11.81 -6.08
CA GLU A 237 3.07 -11.81 -5.13
C GLU A 237 4.23 -12.69 -5.63
N LEU A 238 5.16 -12.06 -6.34
CA LEU A 238 6.45 -12.62 -6.77
C LEU A 238 7.51 -12.40 -5.67
N MET A 239 8.57 -13.21 -5.65
CA MET A 239 9.60 -13.11 -4.60
C MET A 239 10.38 -11.78 -4.61
N LYS A 240 10.37 -11.02 -5.71
CA LYS A 240 11.02 -9.70 -5.75
C LYS A 240 10.48 -8.72 -4.69
N TYR A 241 9.20 -8.79 -4.35
CA TYR A 241 8.58 -7.90 -3.35
C TYR A 241 9.08 -8.18 -1.93
N PRO A 242 9.01 -9.42 -1.39
CA PRO A 242 9.60 -9.72 -0.09
C PRO A 242 11.11 -9.52 -0.08
N LEU A 243 11.84 -9.85 -1.16
CA LEU A 243 13.29 -9.59 -1.22
C LEU A 243 13.62 -8.09 -1.09
N ALA A 244 12.93 -7.23 -1.83
CA ALA A 244 13.10 -5.78 -1.75
C ALA A 244 12.78 -5.23 -0.35
N ILE A 245 11.70 -5.71 0.28
CA ILE A 245 11.37 -5.35 1.66
C ILE A 245 12.48 -5.82 2.61
N VAL A 246 12.92 -7.07 2.53
CA VAL A 246 13.97 -7.62 3.42
C VAL A 246 15.25 -6.81 3.28
N SER A 247 15.71 -6.55 2.05
CA SER A 247 16.89 -5.71 1.80
C SER A 247 16.73 -4.34 2.46
N LYS A 248 15.58 -3.69 2.26
CA LYS A 248 15.33 -2.37 2.83
C LYS A 248 15.33 -2.40 4.37
N LEU A 249 14.74 -3.42 4.99
CA LEU A 249 14.73 -3.56 6.45
C LEU A 249 16.14 -3.79 6.99
N ILE A 250 16.97 -4.58 6.32
CA ILE A 250 18.37 -4.79 6.69
C ILE A 250 19.18 -3.50 6.55
N ASP A 251 18.97 -2.73 5.48
CA ASP A 251 19.66 -1.45 5.27
C ASP A 251 19.37 -0.44 6.38
N VAL A 252 18.13 -0.43 6.89
CA VAL A 252 17.68 0.54 7.90
C VAL A 252 17.98 0.09 9.34
N TYR A 253 17.72 -1.18 9.66
CA TYR A 253 17.74 -1.69 11.04
C TYR A 253 18.91 -2.65 11.32
N GLY A 254 19.66 -3.04 10.29
CA GLY A 254 20.72 -4.04 10.38
C GLY A 254 20.20 -5.48 10.38
N ASN A 255 21.11 -6.42 10.70
CA ASN A 255 20.86 -7.85 10.55
C ASN A 255 20.09 -8.49 11.73
N ASP A 256 19.98 -7.81 12.87
CA ASP A 256 19.33 -8.37 14.07
C ASP A 256 17.79 -8.16 14.04
N ILE A 257 17.18 -8.63 12.96
CA ILE A 257 15.73 -8.58 12.74
C ILE A 257 15.19 -9.99 12.57
N LYS A 258 13.97 -10.25 13.07
CA LYS A 258 13.21 -11.44 12.67
C LYS A 258 11.93 -11.05 11.96
N LEU A 259 11.71 -11.74 10.84
CA LEU A 259 10.59 -11.52 9.94
C LEU A 259 9.68 -12.74 9.91
N GLY A 260 8.41 -12.52 10.22
CA GLY A 260 7.34 -13.48 9.98
C GLY A 260 6.79 -13.34 8.56
N TYR A 261 6.60 -14.46 7.88
CA TYR A 261 6.00 -14.52 6.55
C TYR A 261 5.29 -15.88 6.40
N ASP A 262 4.08 -15.89 5.83
CA ASP A 262 3.23 -17.09 5.75
C ASP A 262 3.82 -18.17 4.84
N ILE A 263 4.66 -17.78 3.86
CA ILE A 263 5.40 -18.69 2.97
C ILE A 263 6.91 -18.70 3.23
N ALA A 264 7.35 -18.37 4.45
CA ALA A 264 8.77 -18.33 4.84
C ALA A 264 9.55 -19.61 4.48
N CYS A 265 8.90 -20.78 4.53
CA CYS A 265 9.50 -22.06 4.17
C CYS A 265 9.96 -22.13 2.69
N SER A 266 9.20 -21.52 1.78
CA SER A 266 9.53 -21.45 0.35
C SER A 266 10.48 -20.29 0.08
N PHE A 267 10.26 -19.17 0.76
CA PHE A 267 11.13 -17.99 0.67
C PHE A 267 12.57 -18.25 1.16
N ALA A 268 12.78 -19.18 2.08
CA ALA A 268 14.13 -19.55 2.51
C ALA A 268 14.97 -20.26 1.43
N LYS A 269 14.36 -20.62 0.28
CA LYS A 269 15.04 -21.31 -0.84
C LYS A 269 15.53 -20.35 -1.95
N THR A 270 15.01 -19.13 -1.98
CA THR A 270 15.49 -18.06 -2.89
C THR A 270 16.90 -17.65 -2.50
#